data_AF-A0A4Y2RXS2-F1
#
_entry.id   AF-A0A4Y2RXS2-F1
#
_cell.length_a   1.000
_cell.length_b   1.000
_cell.length_c   1.000
_cell.angle_alpha   90.00
_cell.angle_beta   90.00
_cell.angle_gamma   90.00
#
_symmetry.space_group_name_H-M   'P 1'
#
loop_
_entity.id
_entity.type
_entity.pdbx_description
1 polymer ?
#
loop_
_entity_poly.entity_id
_entity_poly.type
_entity_poly.pdbx_seq_one_letter_code
_entity_poly.pdbx_strand_id
1 'polypeptide(L)'
;MNKAYQDPSHVASFGGVDSLYRAGEGQVSKKAIQKWLQGVNAYTLHKPVRKKFRTNRVIVYAIDQQWQADLVDLISIKKFNKGFRYIITFYRYSIQACMVRASQGKGRSGYHKCIESYI
;
A
#
# COMPACT_ATOMS: atom_id res chain seq x y z
N MET A 1 -30.80 14.16 -8.75
CA MET A 1 -29.50 13.65 -8.25
C MET A 1 -28.52 14.74 -7.87
N ASN A 2 -28.24 15.73 -8.74
CA ASN A 2 -27.17 16.70 -8.46
C ASN A 2 -27.33 17.50 -7.15
N LYS A 3 -28.53 18.03 -6.89
CA LYS A 3 -28.84 18.73 -5.62
C LYS A 3 -28.59 17.85 -4.39
N ALA A 4 -29.06 16.61 -4.40
CA ALA A 4 -28.90 15.66 -3.29
C ALA A 4 -27.43 15.25 -3.05
N TYR A 5 -26.59 15.23 -4.09
CA TYR A 5 -25.18 14.83 -3.95
C TYR A 5 -24.26 15.99 -3.52
N GLN A 6 -24.58 17.22 -3.94
CA GLN A 6 -23.75 18.41 -3.70
C GLN A 6 -24.17 19.20 -2.46
N ASP A 7 -25.36 18.96 -1.91
CA ASP A 7 -25.85 19.60 -0.69
C ASP A 7 -25.19 18.96 0.56
N PRO A 8 -24.36 19.68 1.33
CA PRO A 8 -23.70 19.13 2.52
C PRO A 8 -24.68 18.69 3.62
N SER A 9 -25.89 19.26 3.65
CA SER A 9 -26.92 18.93 4.63
C SER A 9 -27.63 17.61 4.33
N HIS A 10 -27.47 17.08 3.11
CA HIS A 10 -28.13 15.86 2.69
C HIS A 10 -27.35 14.60 3.12
N VAL A 11 -28.06 13.59 3.63
CA VAL A 11 -27.46 12.32 4.13
C VAL A 11 -26.69 11.53 3.08
N ALA A 12 -26.95 11.76 1.78
CA ALA A 12 -26.23 11.11 0.67
C ALA A 12 -25.20 12.01 -0.02
N SER A 13 -24.88 13.15 0.58
CA SER A 13 -23.88 14.09 0.08
C SER A 13 -22.50 13.47 0.00
N PHE A 14 -21.80 13.71 -1.12
CA PHE A 14 -20.45 13.20 -1.41
C PHE A 14 -20.26 11.69 -1.17
N GLY A 15 -21.36 10.93 -1.09
CA GLY A 15 -21.36 9.52 -0.71
C GLY A 15 -21.07 8.55 -1.85
N GLY A 16 -21.19 7.26 -1.53
CA GLY A 16 -21.08 6.17 -2.50
C GLY A 16 -22.40 5.87 -3.23
N VAL A 17 -22.33 4.90 -4.14
CA VAL A 17 -23.51 4.38 -4.89
C VAL A 17 -24.60 3.93 -3.92
N ASP A 18 -24.22 3.21 -2.85
CA ASP A 18 -25.18 2.68 -1.88
C ASP A 18 -25.84 3.77 -1.02
N SER A 19 -25.13 4.86 -0.76
CA SER A 19 -25.66 6.00 0.01
C SER A 19 -26.75 6.73 -0.79
N LEU A 20 -26.49 7.02 -2.07
CA LEU A 20 -27.48 7.61 -2.98
C LEU A 20 -28.65 6.66 -3.27
N TYR A 21 -28.40 5.35 -3.35
CA TYR A 21 -29.45 4.35 -3.54
C TYR A 21 -30.43 4.31 -2.36
N ARG A 22 -29.91 4.41 -1.12
CA ARG A 22 -30.72 4.47 0.09
C ARG A 22 -31.51 5.77 0.19
N ALA A 23 -30.88 6.92 -0.09
CA ALA A 23 -31.55 8.22 -0.04
C ALA A 23 -32.61 8.41 -1.12
N GLY A 24 -32.49 7.71 -2.25
CA GLY A 24 -33.50 7.68 -3.30
C GLY A 24 -34.57 6.60 -3.13
N GLU A 25 -34.62 5.90 -1.98
CA GLU A 25 -35.60 4.84 -1.67
C GLU A 25 -35.75 3.78 -2.76
N GLY A 26 -34.68 3.50 -3.51
CA GLY A 26 -34.71 2.53 -4.61
C GLY A 26 -35.43 3.00 -5.89
N GLN A 27 -35.84 4.27 -6.01
CA GLN A 27 -36.44 4.83 -7.22
C GLN A 27 -35.51 4.75 -8.44
N VAL A 28 -34.19 4.73 -8.21
CA VAL A 28 -33.20 4.66 -9.29
C VAL A 28 -32.27 3.47 -9.11
N SER A 29 -32.05 2.73 -10.20
CA SER A 29 -31.16 1.59 -10.20
C SER A 29 -29.72 1.97 -9.82
N LYS A 30 -29.03 1.09 -9.08
CA LYS A 30 -27.61 1.27 -8.72
C LYS A 30 -26.72 1.49 -9.95
N LYS A 31 -27.03 0.85 -11.09
CA LYS A 31 -26.28 1.01 -12.35
C LYS A 31 -26.37 2.43 -12.89
N ALA A 32 -27.56 3.04 -12.86
CA ALA A 32 -27.76 4.42 -13.31
C ALA A 32 -27.03 5.41 -12.40
N ILE A 33 -27.10 5.22 -11.08
CA ILE A 33 -26.37 6.03 -10.09
C ILE A 33 -24.86 5.91 -10.31
N GLN A 34 -24.35 4.70 -10.52
CA GLN A 34 -22.94 4.47 -10.80
C GLN A 34 -22.47 5.18 -12.08
N LYS A 35 -23.24 5.08 -13.16
CA LYS A 35 -22.92 5.76 -14.44
C LYS A 35 -22.92 7.28 -14.28
N TRP A 36 -23.87 7.82 -13.51
CA TRP A 36 -23.92 9.25 -13.21
C TRP A 36 -22.71 9.70 -12.38
N LEU A 37 -22.40 8.98 -11.30
CA LEU A 37 -21.26 9.27 -10.42
C LEU A 37 -19.91 9.25 -11.15
N GLN A 38 -19.74 8.38 -12.14
CA GLN A 38 -18.53 8.35 -12.97
C GLN A 38 -18.29 9.67 -13.74
N GLY A 39 -19.34 10.44 -14.04
CA GLY A 39 -19.25 11.75 -14.68
C GLY A 39 -19.06 12.91 -13.71
N VAL A 40 -19.12 12.68 -12.39
CA VAL A 40 -18.96 13.72 -11.38
C VAL A 40 -17.49 13.82 -10.96
N ASN A 41 -16.84 14.96 -11.24
CA ASN A 41 -15.42 15.17 -10.93
C ASN A 41 -15.07 14.91 -9.47
N ALA A 42 -15.88 15.41 -8.54
CA ALA A 42 -15.64 15.22 -7.10
C ALA A 42 -15.61 13.73 -6.72
N TYR A 43 -16.49 12.91 -7.30
CA TYR A 43 -16.52 11.49 -7.04
C TYR A 43 -15.32 10.77 -7.63
N THR A 44 -14.99 11.04 -8.90
CA THR A 44 -13.90 10.36 -9.61
C THR A 44 -12.53 10.73 -9.05
N LEU A 45 -12.33 11.97 -8.60
CA LEU A 45 -11.07 12.44 -8.02
C LEU A 45 -10.78 11.79 -6.65
N HIS A 46 -11.80 11.70 -5.79
CA HIS A 46 -11.62 11.25 -4.41
C HIS A 46 -11.87 9.76 -4.22
N LYS A 47 -12.47 9.07 -5.19
CA LYS A 47 -12.66 7.62 -5.12
C LYS A 47 -11.38 6.90 -5.56
N PRO A 48 -10.68 6.19 -4.66
CA PRO A 48 -9.47 5.48 -5.03
C PRO A 48 -9.81 4.36 -6.03
N VAL A 49 -9.18 4.42 -7.20
CA VAL A 49 -9.32 3.40 -8.24
C VAL A 49 -8.37 2.25 -7.92
N ARG A 50 -8.90 1.14 -7.40
CA ARG A 50 -8.11 -0.09 -7.16
C ARG A 50 -7.96 -0.87 -8.47
N LYS A 51 -6.88 -0.63 -9.21
CA LYS A 51 -6.49 -1.45 -10.37
C LYS A 51 -5.60 -2.60 -9.90
N LYS A 52 -5.99 -3.84 -10.22
CA LYS A 52 -5.12 -5.01 -10.09
C LYS A 52 -4.26 -5.09 -11.35
N PHE A 53 -2.97 -4.83 -11.22
CA PHE A 53 -2.01 -5.04 -12.31
C PHE A 53 -1.49 -6.49 -12.25
N ARG A 54 -1.22 -7.10 -13.41
CA ARG A 54 -0.61 -8.44 -13.45
C ARG A 54 0.86 -8.29 -13.06
N THR A 55 1.22 -8.73 -11.86
CA THR A 55 2.61 -8.84 -11.42
C THR A 55 3.16 -10.22 -11.76
N ASN A 56 4.47 -10.31 -11.99
CA ASN A 56 5.13 -11.61 -12.15
C ASN A 56 5.12 -12.35 -10.81
N ARG A 57 4.87 -13.66 -10.84
CA ARG A 57 4.95 -14.51 -9.66
C ARG A 57 6.41 -14.81 -9.34
N VAL A 58 6.77 -14.71 -8.06
CA VAL A 58 8.05 -15.23 -7.55
C VAL A 58 7.87 -16.74 -7.34
N ILE A 59 8.67 -17.55 -8.01
CA ILE A 59 8.64 -19.03 -7.93
C ILE A 59 9.95 -19.48 -7.30
N VAL A 60 9.88 -20.29 -6.24
CA VAL A 60 11.04 -20.79 -5.49
C VAL A 60 10.96 -22.31 -5.42
N TYR A 61 12.03 -22.99 -5.81
CA TYR A 61 12.04 -24.46 -5.93
C TYR A 61 12.57 -25.18 -4.69
N ALA A 62 13.49 -24.54 -3.95
CA ALA A 62 14.02 -25.11 -2.72
C ALA A 62 14.28 -24.05 -1.65
N ILE A 63 14.43 -24.55 -0.44
CA ILE A 63 14.84 -23.81 0.75
C ILE A 63 16.19 -23.13 0.46
N ASP A 64 16.30 -21.83 0.80
CA ASP A 64 17.50 -21.00 0.60
C ASP A 64 17.90 -20.63 -0.83
N GLN A 65 17.11 -20.97 -1.85
CA GLN A 65 17.47 -20.60 -3.22
C GLN A 65 17.36 -19.11 -3.53
N GLN A 66 16.44 -18.40 -2.89
CA GLN A 66 16.18 -17.01 -3.21
C GLN A 66 15.99 -16.16 -1.96
N TRP A 67 16.83 -15.13 -1.89
CA TRP A 67 16.85 -14.13 -0.84
C TRP A 67 16.71 -12.76 -1.49
N GLN A 68 15.91 -11.89 -0.89
CA GLN A 68 15.85 -10.47 -1.23
C GLN A 68 16.39 -9.68 -0.07
N ALA A 69 17.28 -8.73 -0.35
CA ALA A 69 17.74 -7.77 0.63
C ALA A 69 17.17 -6.40 0.29
N ASP A 70 16.70 -5.69 1.31
CA ASP A 70 16.32 -4.29 1.22
C ASP A 70 17.11 -3.45 2.23
N LEU A 71 17.31 -2.17 1.90
CA LEU A 71 18.01 -1.21 2.73
C LEU A 71 17.09 -0.02 3.02
N VAL A 72 16.76 0.16 4.28
CA VAL A 72 16.04 1.34 4.76
C VAL A 72 17.04 2.39 5.24
N ASP A 73 16.93 3.61 4.70
CA ASP A 73 17.73 4.75 5.09
C ASP A 73 17.08 5.51 6.27
N LEU A 74 17.80 5.59 7.39
CA LEU A 74 17.38 6.23 8.64
C LEU A 74 18.37 7.33 9.07
N ILE A 75 19.17 7.88 8.16
CA ILE A 75 20.15 8.94 8.47
C ILE A 75 19.49 10.12 9.21
N SER A 76 18.27 10.50 8.81
CA SER A 76 17.52 11.63 9.39
C SER A 76 17.20 11.44 10.88
N ILE A 77 16.95 10.20 11.30
CA ILE A 77 16.57 9.87 12.69
C ILE A 77 17.73 9.26 13.51
N LYS A 78 18.96 9.30 13.01
CA LYS A 78 20.16 8.68 13.65
C LYS A 78 20.34 9.06 15.13
N LYS A 79 19.93 10.29 15.49
CA LYS A 79 20.03 10.83 16.86
C LYS A 79 19.18 10.01 17.85
N PHE A 80 18.04 9.52 17.39
CA PHE A 80 17.11 8.71 18.19
C PHE A 80 17.37 7.20 18.06
N ASN A 81 18.20 6.79 17.08
CA ASN A 81 18.51 5.40 16.80
C ASN A 81 19.93 5.00 17.18
N LYS A 82 20.46 5.50 18.31
CA LYS A 82 21.80 5.14 18.84
C LYS A 82 22.94 5.25 17.80
N GLY A 83 22.82 6.17 16.83
CA GLY A 83 23.80 6.36 15.76
C GLY A 83 23.68 5.38 14.57
N PHE A 84 22.75 4.42 14.60
CA PHE A 84 22.44 3.58 13.44
C PHE A 84 21.77 4.38 12.35
N ARG A 85 22.31 4.24 11.13
CA ARG A 85 21.89 5.01 9.96
C ARG A 85 21.08 4.18 8.99
N TYR A 86 21.21 2.86 9.05
CA TYR A 86 20.62 1.96 8.08
C TYR A 86 20.00 0.77 8.78
N ILE A 87 18.92 0.27 8.19
CA ILE A 87 18.39 -1.04 8.51
C ILE A 87 18.47 -1.88 7.26
N ILE A 88 19.09 -3.05 7.37
CA ILE A 88 19.12 -4.05 6.32
C ILE A 88 18.08 -5.10 6.68
N THR A 89 17.21 -5.39 5.72
CA THR A 89 16.17 -6.40 5.85
C THR A 89 16.45 -7.51 4.86
N PHE A 90 16.48 -8.75 5.34
CA PHE A 90 16.57 -9.94 4.51
C PHE A 90 15.23 -10.66 4.51
N TYR A 91 14.72 -10.91 3.32
CA TYR A 91 13.52 -11.69 3.10
C TYR A 91 13.88 -12.99 2.39
N ARG A 92 13.51 -14.09 3.01
CA ARG A 92 13.69 -15.42 2.45
C ARG A 92 12.36 -15.92 1.92
N TYR A 93 12.26 -16.02 0.60
CA TYR A 93 10.99 -16.36 -0.06
C TYR A 93 10.54 -17.79 0.23
N SER A 94 11.47 -18.73 0.41
CA SER A 94 11.15 -20.15 0.59
C SER A 94 10.36 -20.43 1.87
N ILE A 95 10.60 -19.65 2.94
CA ILE A 95 9.96 -19.83 4.25
C ILE A 95 9.13 -18.62 4.68
N GLN A 96 9.04 -17.59 3.82
CA GLN A 96 8.37 -16.32 4.11
C GLN A 96 8.81 -15.67 5.44
N ALA A 97 10.11 -15.74 5.74
CA ALA A 97 10.68 -15.16 6.93
C ALA A 97 11.41 -13.85 6.62
N CYS A 98 11.29 -12.89 7.53
CA CYS A 98 11.93 -11.58 7.46
C CYS A 98 12.85 -11.41 8.66
N MET A 99 14.10 -11.03 8.41
CA MET A 99 15.08 -10.73 9.45
C MET A 99 15.65 -9.33 9.23
N VAL A 100 15.88 -8.62 10.32
CA VAL A 100 16.20 -7.18 10.30
C VAL A 100 17.45 -6.92 11.11
N ARG A 101 18.39 -6.14 10.57
CA ARG A 101 19.61 -5.75 11.28
C ARG A 101 19.93 -4.28 11.08
N ALA A 102 20.28 -3.60 12.18
CA ALA A 102 20.74 -2.23 12.14
C ALA A 102 22.23 -2.18 11.75
N SER A 103 22.57 -1.31 10.81
CA SER A 103 23.94 -1.05 10.37
C SER A 103 24.28 0.43 10.51
N GLN A 104 25.51 0.70 10.93
CA GLN A 104 26.03 2.06 10.95
C GLN A 104 26.62 2.48 9.60
N GLY A 105 26.95 1.54 8.71
CA GLY A 105 27.58 1.81 7.41
C GLY A 105 26.75 1.32 6.23
N LYS A 106 26.74 2.10 5.14
CA LYS A 106 26.14 1.76 3.83
C LYS A 106 27.03 0.82 2.99
N GLY A 107 28.26 0.58 3.43
CA GLY A 107 29.30 -0.10 2.64
C GLY A 107 29.25 -1.62 2.72
N ARG A 108 30.05 -2.26 1.84
CA ARG A 108 30.20 -3.71 1.72
C ARG A 108 30.49 -4.41 3.05
N SER A 109 31.25 -3.79 3.95
CA SER A 109 31.54 -4.33 5.30
C SER A 109 30.27 -4.51 6.15
N GLY A 110 29.30 -3.60 6.05
CA GLY A 110 28.02 -3.71 6.77
C GLY A 110 27.19 -4.87 6.24
N TYR A 111 27.05 -4.97 4.92
CA TYR A 111 26.35 -6.07 4.27
C TYR A 111 27.01 -7.42 4.52
N HIS A 112 28.33 -7.50 4.41
CA HIS A 112 29.10 -8.73 4.61
C HIS A 112 28.92 -9.26 6.03
N LYS A 113 29.09 -8.42 7.05
CA LYS A 113 28.84 -8.80 8.46
C LYS A 113 27.40 -9.22 8.72
N CYS A 114 26.44 -8.70 7.96
CA CYS A 114 25.05 -9.14 8.06
C CYS A 114 24.91 -10.51 7.40
N ILE A 115 25.33 -10.67 6.15
CA ILE A 115 25.23 -11.92 5.39
C ILE A 115 25.96 -13.08 6.09
N GLU A 116 27.18 -12.85 6.59
CA GLU A 116 27.95 -13.87 7.32
C GLU A 116 27.27 -14.36 8.60
N SER A 117 26.42 -13.54 9.23
CA SER A 117 25.64 -14.00 10.39
C SER A 117 24.42 -14.87 10.02
N TYR A 118 24.18 -15.09 8.72
CA TYR A 118 23.04 -15.83 8.20
C TYR A 118 23.41 -17.11 7.43
N ILE A 119 24.67 -17.29 7.04
CA ILE A 119 25.23 -18.55 6.52
C ILE A 119 25.70 -19.37 7.72
#